data_AF-A0A067C4T8-F1
#
_entry.id   AF-A0A067C4T8-F1
#
_cell.length_a   1.000
_cell.length_b   1.000
_cell.length_c   1.000
_cell.angle_alpha   90.00
_cell.angle_beta   90.00
_cell.angle_gamma   90.00
#
_symmetry.space_group_name_H-M   'P 1'
#
loop_
_entity.id
_entity.type
_entity.pdbx_description
1 polymer ?
#
loop_
_entity_poly.entity_id
_entity_poly.type
_entity_poly.pdbx_seq_one_letter_code
_entity_poly.pdbx_strand_id
1 'polypeptide(L)'
;MGISLIQELRWLNNTLPIQVYTCFPSELSNDTRSRILAADALDAIEMVDVCQLLVDHTPYLRNVWDATTYQSYYIKILALLHTHLDDVLVLDADDIFLSNPDVLWGLLPFQTTGTLFFYDRQLDYTQFFNTPTSYNETLLHTLLHSFPYARFNLTRPVLSPQLQQSKAWQHATAHEQDSSVVLLRKSRVGHAMLQVLWHLVHELRHESTYAGGDKEYFWLACVLANASYAFSEHAAAVVSLPDDMALHNETLCGSLAHYVPEASVDPPLLYINGQYILTPPRELDDALQPHNTSWATQMEDALIAAIPQYVTPRHAEREFVPFRGELSDTCLIGQGAKRIAAVGYHEILTRRIQNTIAAAQELHPSTQSSSS
;
A
#
# COMPACT_ATOMS: atom_id res chain seq x y z
N MET A 1 4.34 10.56 -8.95
CA MET A 1 3.93 10.11 -7.60
C MET A 1 5.14 9.87 -6.69
N GLY A 2 6.08 8.97 -7.01
CA GLY A 2 7.26 8.73 -6.14
C GLY A 2 8.10 9.99 -5.83
N ILE A 3 8.36 10.85 -6.83
CA ILE A 3 9.05 12.14 -6.63
C ILE A 3 8.35 13.02 -5.59
N SER A 4 7.02 13.15 -5.69
CA SER A 4 6.24 13.99 -4.78
C SER A 4 6.08 13.38 -3.39
N LEU A 5 6.13 12.05 -3.26
CA LEU A 5 6.23 11.37 -1.96
C LEU A 5 7.54 11.69 -1.23
N ILE A 6 8.67 11.62 -1.93
CA ILE A 6 9.98 11.97 -1.35
C ILE A 6 9.95 13.41 -0.81
N GLN A 7 9.46 14.34 -1.63
CA GLN A 7 9.35 15.76 -1.24
C GLN A 7 8.42 15.96 -0.04
N GLU A 8 7.30 15.24 0.02
CA GLU A 8 6.37 15.27 1.15
C GLU A 8 7.03 14.75 2.44
N LEU A 9 7.69 13.59 2.38
CA LEU A 9 8.40 13.03 3.53
C LEU A 9 9.44 14.01 4.08
N ARG A 10 10.23 14.65 3.21
CA ARG A 10 11.21 15.67 3.64
C ARG A 10 10.54 16.92 4.21
N TRP A 11 9.42 17.36 3.65
CA TRP A 11 8.65 18.48 4.20
C TRP A 11 8.06 18.17 5.58
N LEU A 12 7.68 16.91 5.83
CA LEU A 12 7.27 16.40 7.13
C LEU A 12 8.45 16.18 8.10
N ASN A 13 9.65 16.63 7.75
CA ASN A 13 10.89 16.46 8.52
C ASN A 13 11.31 14.99 8.71
N ASN A 14 10.93 14.09 7.81
CA ASN A 14 11.51 12.76 7.78
C ASN A 14 12.97 12.84 7.33
N THR A 15 13.88 12.34 8.16
CA THR A 15 15.34 12.38 7.90
C THR A 15 15.94 11.00 7.63
N LEU A 16 15.10 9.97 7.57
CA LEU A 16 15.54 8.60 7.37
C LEU A 16 16.01 8.38 5.92
N PRO A 17 16.96 7.44 5.70
CA PRO A 17 17.36 7.05 4.35
C PRO A 17 16.18 6.47 3.58
N ILE A 18 16.10 6.77 2.28
CA ILE A 18 15.04 6.27 1.39
C ILE A 18 15.68 5.36 0.35
N GLN A 19 15.16 4.14 0.19
CA GLN A 19 15.56 3.26 -0.91
C GLN A 19 14.44 3.22 -1.95
N VAL A 20 14.76 3.53 -3.20
CA VAL A 20 13.83 3.43 -4.33
C VAL A 20 14.19 2.20 -5.15
N TYR A 21 13.28 1.23 -5.16
CA TYR A 21 13.47 -0.03 -5.85
C TYR A 21 12.92 0.03 -7.28
N THR A 22 13.72 -0.47 -8.22
CA THR A 22 13.40 -0.61 -9.64
C THR A 22 13.71 -2.04 -10.09
N CYS A 23 13.22 -2.42 -11.26
CA CYS A 23 13.39 -3.73 -11.85
C CYS A 23 13.80 -3.57 -13.32
N PHE A 24 15.09 -3.76 -13.57
CA PHE A 24 15.80 -3.51 -14.82
C PHE A 24 15.95 -2.04 -15.22
N PRO A 25 17.06 -1.67 -15.90
CA PRO A 25 17.32 -0.27 -16.27
C PRO A 25 16.30 0.32 -17.25
N SER A 26 15.56 -0.52 -17.96
CA SER A 26 14.54 -0.08 -18.93
C SER A 26 13.25 0.42 -18.28
N GLU A 27 13.01 0.14 -17.00
CA GLU A 27 11.79 0.57 -16.31
C GLU A 27 11.71 2.09 -16.16
N LEU A 28 12.83 2.73 -15.80
CA LEU A 28 12.93 4.18 -15.63
C LEU A 28 14.04 4.75 -16.50
N SER A 29 13.73 5.82 -17.24
CA SER A 29 14.74 6.55 -18.02
C SER A 29 15.81 7.18 -17.12
N ASN A 30 17.01 7.42 -17.66
CA ASN A 30 18.08 8.10 -16.91
C ASN A 30 17.68 9.50 -16.41
N ASP A 31 16.85 10.22 -17.18
CA ASP A 31 16.31 11.52 -16.76
C ASP A 31 15.39 11.35 -15.53
N THR A 32 14.47 10.39 -15.57
CA THR A 32 13.59 10.06 -14.45
C THR A 32 14.37 9.68 -13.20
N ARG A 33 15.40 8.84 -13.33
CA ARG A 33 16.28 8.46 -12.22
C ARG A 33 16.98 9.68 -11.61
N SER A 34 17.51 10.56 -12.46
CA SER A 34 18.18 11.79 -12.02
C SER A 34 17.23 12.72 -11.26
N ARG A 35 15.97 12.83 -11.69
CA ARG A 35 14.93 13.63 -11.01
C ARG A 35 14.49 13.03 -9.68
N ILE A 36 14.39 11.70 -9.59
CA ILE A 36 14.10 11.03 -8.31
C ILE A 36 15.20 11.34 -7.29
N LEU A 37 16.47 11.24 -7.69
CA LEU A 37 17.60 11.58 -6.83
C LEU A 37 17.57 13.07 -6.42
N ALA A 38 17.33 13.97 -7.38
CA ALA A 38 17.28 15.41 -7.12
C ALA A 38 16.07 15.84 -6.27
N ALA A 39 15.04 14.99 -6.12
CA ALA A 39 13.87 15.29 -5.30
C ALA A 39 14.18 15.26 -3.80
N ASP A 40 15.24 14.56 -3.38
CA ASP A 40 15.65 14.50 -1.99
C ASP A 40 16.64 15.62 -1.64
N ALA A 41 16.16 16.60 -0.88
CA ALA A 41 16.98 17.69 -0.38
C ALA A 41 18.12 17.25 0.57
N LEU A 42 18.06 16.03 1.10
CA LEU A 42 19.09 15.47 1.99
C LEU A 42 20.13 14.61 1.27
N ASP A 43 19.96 14.34 -0.03
CA ASP A 43 20.83 13.45 -0.80
C ASP A 43 21.03 12.07 -0.14
N ALA A 44 19.95 11.53 0.44
CA ALA A 44 19.92 10.29 1.21
C ALA A 44 19.08 9.19 0.54
N ILE A 45 18.88 9.31 -0.79
CA ILE A 45 18.26 8.27 -1.61
C ILE A 45 19.30 7.28 -2.12
N GLU A 46 18.98 6.00 -2.02
CA GLU A 46 19.64 4.93 -2.76
C GLU A 46 18.65 4.33 -3.78
N MET A 47 19.04 4.30 -5.05
CA MET A 47 18.26 3.58 -6.08
C MET A 47 18.81 2.17 -6.27
N VAL A 48 17.93 1.17 -6.18
CA VAL A 48 18.31 -0.25 -6.24
C VAL A 48 17.57 -0.95 -7.37
N ASP A 49 18.31 -1.48 -8.35
CA ASP A 49 17.76 -2.37 -9.36
C ASP A 49 17.77 -3.82 -8.85
N VAL A 50 16.70 -4.21 -8.15
CA VAL A 50 16.65 -5.51 -7.47
C VAL A 50 16.52 -6.67 -8.45
N CYS A 51 15.85 -6.49 -9.58
CA CYS A 51 15.72 -7.55 -10.56
C CYS A 51 17.05 -7.87 -11.25
N GLN A 52 17.81 -6.84 -11.63
CA GLN A 52 19.14 -7.05 -12.20
C GLN A 52 20.05 -7.75 -11.19
N LEU A 53 20.05 -7.31 -9.93
CA LEU A 53 20.82 -7.95 -8.86
C LEU A 53 20.44 -9.42 -8.65
N LEU A 54 19.14 -9.73 -8.65
CA LEU A 54 18.64 -11.10 -8.49
C LEU A 54 19.05 -12.00 -9.67
N VAL A 55 18.99 -11.48 -10.91
CA VAL A 55 19.42 -12.22 -12.10
C VAL A 55 20.92 -12.51 -12.09
N ASP A 56 21.73 -11.52 -11.72
CA ASP A 56 23.19 -11.62 -11.78
C ASP A 56 23.77 -12.48 -10.64
N HIS A 57 23.11 -12.48 -9.48
CA HIS A 57 23.71 -13.00 -8.25
C HIS A 57 22.94 -14.14 -7.58
N THR A 58 21.75 -14.52 -8.09
CA THR A 58 20.99 -15.62 -7.51
C THR A 58 20.75 -16.76 -8.50
N PRO A 59 20.77 -18.02 -8.04
CA PRO A 59 20.36 -19.14 -8.88
C PRO A 59 18.83 -19.20 -9.09
N TYR A 60 18.06 -18.47 -8.26
CA TYR A 60 16.60 -18.55 -8.21
C TYR A 60 15.92 -17.79 -9.33
N LEU A 61 16.48 -16.65 -9.78
CA LEU A 61 15.88 -15.81 -10.82
C LEU A 61 16.81 -15.63 -12.03
N ARG A 62 17.22 -16.74 -12.66
CA ARG A 62 18.05 -16.66 -13.89
C ARG A 62 17.26 -16.30 -15.15
N ASN A 63 15.93 -16.34 -15.08
CA ASN A 63 15.05 -16.02 -16.20
C ASN A 63 14.62 -14.55 -16.11
N VAL A 64 15.12 -13.74 -17.04
CA VAL A 64 14.76 -12.32 -17.16
C VAL A 64 13.25 -12.13 -17.25
N TRP A 65 12.53 -12.99 -17.97
CA TRP A 65 11.08 -12.88 -18.11
C TRP A 65 10.34 -13.06 -16.79
N ASP A 66 10.76 -14.02 -15.97
CA ASP A 66 10.18 -14.22 -14.65
C ASP A 66 10.53 -13.06 -13.71
N ALA A 67 11.77 -12.56 -13.77
CA ALA A 67 12.18 -11.37 -13.04
C ALA A 67 11.37 -10.13 -13.44
N THR A 68 11.03 -9.94 -14.72
CA THR A 68 10.19 -8.83 -15.19
C THR A 68 8.79 -8.86 -14.58
N THR A 69 8.26 -10.03 -14.17
CA THR A 69 6.94 -10.08 -13.49
C THR A 69 6.93 -9.38 -12.12
N TYR A 70 8.10 -9.12 -11.54
CA TYR A 70 8.21 -8.29 -10.34
C TYR A 70 8.10 -6.79 -10.61
N GLN A 71 8.04 -6.30 -11.87
CA GLN A 71 7.63 -4.93 -12.23
C GLN A 71 6.13 -4.72 -11.95
N SER A 72 5.75 -4.86 -10.69
CA SER A 72 4.39 -4.85 -10.19
C SER A 72 4.43 -4.63 -8.67
N TYR A 73 3.30 -4.78 -7.98
CA TYR A 73 3.23 -4.71 -6.52
C TYR A 73 4.20 -5.67 -5.81
N TYR A 74 4.61 -6.77 -6.46
CA TYR A 74 5.57 -7.73 -5.88
C TYR A 74 6.97 -7.14 -5.64
N ILE A 75 7.34 -6.03 -6.29
CA ILE A 75 8.64 -5.38 -6.04
C ILE A 75 8.78 -4.93 -4.58
N LYS A 76 7.66 -4.61 -3.90
CA LYS A 76 7.65 -4.25 -2.47
C LYS A 76 8.26 -5.35 -1.60
N ILE A 77 7.90 -6.60 -1.89
CA ILE A 77 8.40 -7.76 -1.15
C ILE A 77 9.87 -7.98 -1.47
N LEU A 78 10.29 -7.81 -2.74
CA LEU A 78 11.70 -7.88 -3.09
C LEU A 78 12.51 -6.80 -2.39
N ALA A 79 11.99 -5.58 -2.31
CA ALA A 79 12.63 -4.47 -1.61
C ALA A 79 12.88 -4.81 -0.14
N LEU A 80 11.86 -5.32 0.55
CA LEU A 80 11.95 -5.74 1.95
C LEU A 80 12.96 -6.90 2.16
N LEU A 81 12.93 -7.90 1.27
CA LEU A 81 13.84 -9.04 1.38
C LEU A 81 15.30 -8.64 1.09
N HIS A 82 15.52 -7.79 0.08
CA HIS A 82 16.84 -7.36 -0.38
C HIS A 82 17.53 -6.40 0.59
N THR A 83 16.82 -5.38 1.10
CA THR A 83 17.44 -4.31 1.88
C THR A 83 18.24 -4.81 3.09
N HIS A 84 19.35 -4.15 3.40
CA HIS A 84 20.14 -4.41 4.60
C HIS A 84 19.60 -3.69 5.84
N LEU A 85 18.59 -2.81 5.69
CA LEU A 85 17.93 -2.16 6.80
C LEU A 85 17.20 -3.19 7.67
N ASP A 86 17.31 -3.05 9.00
CA ASP A 86 16.62 -3.95 9.93
C ASP A 86 15.16 -3.54 10.13
N ASP A 87 14.92 -2.27 10.46
CA ASP A 87 13.60 -1.65 10.53
C ASP A 87 13.26 -1.03 9.17
N VAL A 88 12.19 -1.51 8.55
CA VAL A 88 11.78 -1.13 7.19
C VAL A 88 10.34 -0.68 7.18
N LEU A 89 10.10 0.49 6.57
CA LEU A 89 8.78 1.04 6.26
C LEU A 89 8.64 0.99 4.75
N VAL A 90 7.82 0.05 4.26
CA VAL A 90 7.50 -0.05 2.84
C VAL A 90 6.24 0.79 2.58
N LEU A 91 6.29 1.62 1.56
CA LEU A 91 5.25 2.59 1.21
C LEU A 91 4.82 2.43 -0.24
N ASP A 92 3.53 2.64 -0.50
CA ASP A 92 3.09 2.93 -1.85
C ASP A 92 3.51 4.35 -2.28
N ALA A 93 3.81 4.50 -3.57
CA ALA A 93 4.24 5.79 -4.11
C ALA A 93 3.13 6.85 -4.13
N ASP A 94 1.87 6.43 -3.97
CA ASP A 94 0.69 7.28 -3.94
C ASP A 94 0.15 7.54 -2.53
N ASP A 95 0.78 7.02 -1.48
CA ASP A 95 0.42 7.41 -0.11
C ASP A 95 0.62 8.91 0.12
N ILE A 96 -0.31 9.49 0.88
CA ILE A 96 -0.27 10.87 1.32
C ILE A 96 -0.34 10.90 2.84
N PHE A 97 0.77 11.28 3.48
CA PHE A 97 0.89 11.38 4.92
C PHE A 97 0.47 12.76 5.42
N LEU A 98 -0.26 12.76 6.55
CA LEU A 98 -0.69 14.00 7.21
C LEU A 98 0.24 14.40 8.37
N SER A 99 1.19 13.54 8.72
CA SER A 99 2.21 13.76 9.74
C SER A 99 3.42 12.86 9.45
N ASN A 100 4.58 13.15 10.06
CA ASN A 100 5.78 12.34 9.86
C ASN A 100 5.51 10.86 10.25
N PRO A 101 5.66 9.89 9.33
CA PRO A 101 5.42 8.48 9.64
C PRO A 101 6.39 7.88 10.66
N ASP A 102 7.46 8.60 11.04
CA ASP A 102 8.39 8.17 12.09
C ASP A 102 7.70 7.86 13.44
N VAL A 103 6.50 8.41 13.67
CA VAL A 103 5.69 8.08 14.85
C VAL A 103 5.41 6.58 14.95
N LEU A 104 5.31 5.87 13.82
CA LEU A 104 4.99 4.44 13.77
C LEU A 104 6.07 3.56 14.41
N TRP A 105 7.33 3.99 14.36
CA TRP A 105 8.44 3.26 14.98
C TRP A 105 8.27 3.17 16.50
N GLY A 106 7.68 4.19 17.13
CA GLY A 106 7.49 4.25 18.58
C GLY A 106 6.29 3.46 19.10
N LEU A 107 5.41 2.98 18.22
CA LEU A 107 4.15 2.36 18.64
C LEU A 107 4.36 0.98 19.26
N LEU A 108 3.59 0.70 20.31
CA LEU A 108 3.69 -0.55 21.07
C LEU A 108 3.51 -1.81 20.20
N PRO A 109 2.56 -1.88 19.24
CA PRO A 109 2.43 -3.05 18.36
C PRO A 109 3.72 -3.35 17.57
N PHE A 110 4.37 -2.33 17.01
CA PHE A 110 5.63 -2.49 16.28
C PHE A 110 6.79 -2.86 17.23
N GLN A 111 6.91 -2.18 18.37
CA GLN A 111 7.98 -2.46 19.33
C GLN A 111 7.91 -3.90 19.90
N THR A 112 6.70 -4.43 20.09
CA THR A 112 6.50 -5.77 20.67
C THR A 112 6.62 -6.89 19.65
N THR A 113 6.08 -6.72 18.44
CA THR A 113 6.03 -7.80 17.44
C THR A 113 7.09 -7.67 16.36
N GLY A 114 7.64 -6.47 16.16
CA GLY A 114 8.48 -6.14 15.02
C GLY A 114 7.69 -5.95 13.73
N THR A 115 6.36 -5.95 13.75
CA THR A 115 5.56 -5.63 12.57
C THR A 115 4.42 -4.69 12.92
N LEU A 116 3.93 -3.97 11.92
CA LEU A 116 2.67 -3.26 12.00
C LEU A 116 2.04 -3.24 10.61
N PHE A 117 0.87 -3.85 10.51
CA PHE A 117 0.07 -3.96 9.29
C PHE A 117 -1.26 -3.22 9.45
N PHE A 118 -1.91 -2.88 8.35
CA PHE A 118 -3.19 -2.19 8.33
C PHE A 118 -4.24 -3.09 7.68
N TYR A 119 -5.50 -3.01 8.14
CA TYR A 119 -6.56 -3.83 7.57
C TYR A 119 -7.04 -3.26 6.23
N ASP A 120 -7.39 -4.10 5.27
CA ASP A 120 -8.19 -3.64 4.12
C ASP A 120 -9.68 -3.52 4.53
N ARG A 121 -10.51 -3.02 3.62
CA ARG A 121 -11.97 -3.07 3.76
C ARG A 121 -12.41 -4.52 3.91
N GLN A 122 -13.44 -4.76 4.72
CA GLN A 122 -14.07 -6.07 4.73
C GLN A 122 -14.92 -6.22 3.46
N LEU A 123 -14.42 -7.00 2.50
CA LEU A 123 -15.11 -7.33 1.26
C LEU A 123 -15.47 -8.81 1.22
N ASP A 124 -16.75 -9.13 1.11
CA ASP A 124 -17.26 -10.50 1.03
C ASP A 124 -17.24 -10.99 -0.42
N TYR A 125 -16.07 -11.41 -0.88
CA TYR A 125 -15.91 -12.06 -2.17
C TYR A 125 -15.51 -13.53 -2.00
N THR A 126 -15.99 -14.36 -2.90
CA THR A 126 -15.54 -15.75 -3.07
C THR A 126 -14.28 -15.81 -3.95
N GLN A 127 -13.22 -15.12 -3.52
CA GLN A 127 -11.94 -15.01 -4.24
C GLN A 127 -10.77 -15.10 -3.24
N PHE A 128 -9.55 -15.31 -3.76
CA PHE A 128 -8.33 -15.47 -2.96
C PHE A 128 -8.55 -16.42 -1.77
N PHE A 129 -8.44 -15.92 -0.54
CA PHE A 129 -8.58 -16.69 0.68
C PHE A 129 -9.93 -17.32 0.87
N ASN A 130 -10.98 -16.73 0.32
CA ASN A 130 -12.34 -17.25 0.38
C ASN A 130 -12.66 -18.21 -0.76
N THR A 131 -11.71 -18.49 -1.65
CA THR A 131 -11.91 -19.46 -2.75
C THR A 131 -12.20 -20.85 -2.16
N PRO A 132 -13.35 -21.46 -2.46
CA PRO A 132 -13.67 -22.80 -2.01
C PRO A 132 -12.72 -23.81 -2.64
N THR A 133 -12.27 -24.77 -1.84
CA THR A 133 -11.48 -25.92 -2.31
C THR A 133 -12.35 -27.17 -2.38
N SER A 134 -11.81 -28.24 -2.97
CA SER A 134 -12.52 -29.54 -3.07
C SER A 134 -12.86 -30.19 -1.73
N TYR A 135 -12.33 -29.67 -0.61
CA TYR A 135 -12.50 -30.22 0.73
C TYR A 135 -13.52 -29.48 1.60
N ASN A 136 -14.33 -28.59 1.00
CA ASN A 136 -15.24 -27.70 1.75
C ASN A 136 -14.51 -26.79 2.75
N GLU A 137 -13.22 -26.55 2.48
CA GLU A 137 -12.36 -25.58 3.16
C GLU A 137 -12.09 -24.41 2.23
N THR A 138 -11.67 -23.28 2.77
CA THR A 138 -11.19 -22.18 1.96
C THR A 138 -9.69 -22.27 1.69
N LEU A 139 -9.22 -21.51 0.71
CA LEU A 139 -7.83 -21.50 0.30
C LEU A 139 -6.87 -21.20 1.46
N LEU A 140 -7.23 -20.28 2.37
CA LEU A 140 -6.42 -19.97 3.55
C LEU A 140 -6.27 -21.17 4.50
N HIS A 141 -7.36 -21.90 4.76
CA HIS A 141 -7.33 -23.11 5.58
C HIS A 141 -6.46 -24.19 4.93
N THR A 142 -6.68 -24.42 3.63
CA THR A 142 -5.91 -25.39 2.86
C THR A 142 -4.43 -25.03 2.84
N LEU A 143 -4.07 -23.75 2.66
CA LEU A 143 -2.69 -23.27 2.72
C LEU A 143 -2.08 -23.59 4.09
N LEU A 144 -2.73 -23.23 5.20
CA LEU A 144 -2.22 -23.52 6.55
C LEU A 144 -2.03 -25.02 6.78
N HIS A 145 -2.91 -25.87 6.24
CA HIS A 145 -2.82 -27.31 6.42
C HIS A 145 -1.75 -27.97 5.54
N SER A 146 -1.59 -27.51 4.30
CA SER A 146 -0.76 -28.16 3.27
C SER A 146 0.60 -27.50 3.05
N PHE A 147 0.86 -26.34 3.64
CA PHE A 147 2.12 -25.63 3.52
C PHE A 147 3.32 -26.53 3.87
N PRO A 148 4.41 -26.53 3.08
CA PRO A 148 5.53 -27.45 3.27
C PRO A 148 6.48 -26.99 4.39
N TYR A 149 5.98 -26.90 5.64
CA TYR A 149 6.72 -26.39 6.81
C TYR A 149 8.13 -26.98 6.98
N ALA A 150 8.29 -28.27 6.72
CA ALA A 150 9.58 -28.96 6.85
C ALA A 150 10.68 -28.39 5.93
N ARG A 151 10.33 -27.76 4.78
CA ARG A 151 11.30 -27.08 3.89
C ARG A 151 11.98 -25.89 4.58
N PHE A 152 11.35 -25.33 5.61
CA PHE A 152 11.80 -24.14 6.34
C PHE A 152 12.22 -24.47 7.78
N ASN A 153 12.40 -25.75 8.12
CA ASN A 153 12.62 -26.23 9.49
C ASN A 153 11.51 -25.81 10.47
N LEU A 154 10.28 -25.73 9.98
CA LEU A 154 9.10 -25.39 10.76
C LEU A 154 8.20 -26.61 10.96
N THR A 155 7.30 -26.49 11.93
CA THR A 155 6.11 -27.34 12.07
C THR A 155 4.87 -26.50 11.90
N ARG A 156 3.75 -27.11 11.48
CA ARG A 156 2.48 -26.41 11.39
C ARG A 156 2.17 -25.70 12.72
N PRO A 157 1.94 -24.38 12.73
CA PRO A 157 1.68 -23.63 13.95
C PRO A 157 0.36 -24.04 14.58
N VAL A 158 0.25 -23.81 15.89
CA VAL A 158 -1.05 -23.79 16.56
C VAL A 158 -1.75 -22.49 16.15
N LEU A 159 -3.03 -22.59 15.81
CA LEU A 159 -3.87 -21.44 15.49
C LEU A 159 -3.85 -20.43 16.66
N SER A 160 -3.34 -19.23 16.39
CA SER A 160 -3.32 -18.15 17.38
C SER A 160 -4.74 -17.59 17.59
N PRO A 161 -5.06 -17.04 18.76
CA PRO A 161 -6.34 -16.35 18.98
C PRO A 161 -6.58 -15.23 17.97
N GLN A 162 -5.53 -14.49 17.61
CA GLN A 162 -5.59 -13.43 16.61
C GLN A 162 -5.99 -13.97 15.23
N LEU A 163 -5.40 -15.09 14.78
CA LEU A 163 -5.77 -15.68 13.51
C LEU A 163 -7.19 -16.25 13.54
N GLN A 164 -7.58 -16.95 14.61
CA GLN A 164 -8.94 -17.48 14.74
C GLN A 164 -10.02 -16.38 14.72
N GLN A 165 -9.68 -15.19 15.21
CA GLN A 165 -10.58 -14.03 15.26
C GLN A 165 -10.53 -13.18 13.98
N SER A 166 -9.58 -13.42 13.08
CA SER A 166 -9.43 -12.63 11.86
C SER A 166 -10.62 -12.82 10.92
N LYS A 167 -11.00 -11.75 10.21
CA LYS A 167 -12.15 -11.81 9.29
C LYS A 167 -11.83 -12.75 8.12
N ALA A 168 -10.58 -12.77 7.64
CA ALA A 168 -10.15 -13.74 6.62
C ALA A 168 -10.27 -15.20 7.08
N TRP A 169 -9.86 -15.53 8.32
CA TRP A 169 -10.01 -16.90 8.84
C TRP A 169 -11.48 -17.28 9.03
N GLN A 170 -12.35 -16.32 9.34
CA GLN A 170 -13.80 -16.54 9.47
C GLN A 170 -14.53 -16.52 8.12
N HIS A 171 -13.79 -16.40 7.02
CA HIS A 171 -14.29 -16.26 5.64
C HIS A 171 -15.12 -14.99 5.41
N ALA A 172 -15.07 -14.04 6.34
CA ALA A 172 -15.82 -12.80 6.28
C ALA A 172 -15.16 -11.76 5.35
N THR A 173 -13.94 -12.01 4.88
CA THR A 173 -13.32 -11.21 3.81
C THR A 173 -12.31 -11.98 2.96
N ALA A 174 -12.22 -11.61 1.69
CA ALA A 174 -11.18 -12.08 0.78
C ALA A 174 -9.81 -11.39 0.99
N HIS A 175 -9.80 -10.20 1.60
CA HIS A 175 -8.60 -9.37 1.79
C HIS A 175 -8.49 -8.95 3.25
N GLU A 176 -7.41 -9.35 3.91
CA GLU A 176 -7.19 -8.99 5.32
C GLU A 176 -6.37 -7.72 5.42
N GLN A 177 -5.34 -7.59 4.60
CA GLN A 177 -4.32 -6.55 4.73
C GLN A 177 -4.39 -5.50 3.62
N ASP A 178 -4.31 -4.23 4.01
CA ASP A 178 -3.86 -3.15 3.16
C ASP A 178 -2.32 -3.04 3.26
N SER A 179 -1.62 -3.14 2.13
CA SER A 179 -0.15 -3.02 2.06
C SER A 179 0.34 -1.68 1.52
N SER A 180 -0.52 -0.66 1.53
CA SER A 180 -0.09 0.73 1.27
C SER A 180 1.08 1.08 2.19
N VAL A 181 0.95 0.76 3.49
CA VAL A 181 2.01 0.90 4.49
C VAL A 181 2.29 -0.44 5.18
N VAL A 182 3.57 -0.85 5.20
CA VAL A 182 4.01 -2.07 5.89
C VAL A 182 5.26 -1.77 6.72
N LEU A 183 5.21 -2.08 8.02
CA LEU A 183 6.37 -2.02 8.89
C LEU A 183 6.86 -3.42 9.24
N LEU A 184 8.17 -3.63 9.15
CA LEU A 184 8.80 -4.88 9.53
C LEU A 184 10.22 -4.68 10.06
N ARG A 185 10.53 -5.35 11.18
CA ARG A 185 11.86 -5.49 11.79
C ARG A 185 12.39 -6.89 11.48
N LYS A 186 13.37 -6.99 10.58
CA LYS A 186 13.89 -8.27 10.06
C LYS A 186 14.46 -9.16 11.16
N SER A 187 15.21 -8.56 12.09
CA SER A 187 15.80 -9.24 13.26
C SER A 187 14.76 -9.81 14.22
N ARG A 188 13.54 -9.25 14.25
CA ARG A 188 12.46 -9.66 15.14
C ARG A 188 11.56 -10.74 14.52
N VAL A 189 11.22 -10.63 13.24
CA VAL A 189 10.42 -11.66 12.54
C VAL A 189 11.23 -12.93 12.24
N GLY A 190 12.55 -12.80 12.12
CA GLY A 190 13.49 -13.90 11.98
C GLY A 190 13.60 -14.47 10.56
N HIS A 191 14.69 -15.21 10.33
CA HIS A 191 15.06 -15.74 9.00
C HIS A 191 14.01 -16.68 8.40
N ALA A 192 13.34 -17.50 9.23
CA ALA A 192 12.33 -18.43 8.73
C ALA A 192 11.14 -17.68 8.09
N MET A 193 10.68 -16.58 8.70
CA MET A 193 9.63 -15.73 8.14
C MET A 193 10.06 -15.14 6.79
N LEU A 194 11.29 -14.61 6.69
CA LEU A 194 11.80 -14.05 5.44
C LEU A 194 11.91 -15.11 4.31
N GLN A 195 12.30 -16.35 4.66
CA GLN A 195 12.33 -17.46 3.69
C GLN A 195 10.92 -17.87 3.24
N VAL A 196 9.95 -17.88 4.16
CA VAL A 196 8.55 -18.13 3.83
C VAL A 196 8.01 -17.02 2.93
N LEU A 197 8.26 -15.75 3.25
CA LEU A 197 7.86 -14.61 2.43
C LEU A 197 8.44 -14.70 1.01
N TRP A 198 9.71 -15.08 0.89
CA TRP A 198 10.34 -15.37 -0.40
C TRP A 198 9.59 -16.47 -1.15
N HIS A 199 9.26 -17.58 -0.49
CA HIS A 199 8.52 -18.68 -1.12
C HIS A 199 7.11 -18.27 -1.57
N LEU A 200 6.39 -17.46 -0.79
CA LEU A 200 5.08 -16.94 -1.18
C LEU A 200 5.19 -16.10 -2.47
N VAL A 201 6.13 -15.16 -2.51
CA VAL A 201 6.28 -14.25 -3.66
C VAL A 201 7.01 -14.88 -4.85
N HIS A 202 7.79 -15.94 -4.67
CA HIS A 202 8.58 -16.54 -5.76
C HIS A 202 7.96 -17.82 -6.32
N GLU A 203 7.37 -18.65 -5.48
CA GLU A 203 6.74 -19.90 -5.91
C GLU A 203 5.21 -19.75 -5.95
N LEU A 204 4.59 -19.42 -4.82
CA LEU A 204 3.13 -19.50 -4.67
C LEU A 204 2.37 -18.51 -5.56
N ARG A 205 2.93 -17.33 -5.84
CA ARG A 205 2.30 -16.32 -6.72
C ARG A 205 1.94 -16.82 -8.13
N HIS A 206 2.61 -17.87 -8.62
CA HIS A 206 2.37 -18.42 -9.96
C HIS A 206 1.19 -19.37 -9.99
N GLU A 207 0.70 -19.80 -8.83
CA GLU A 207 -0.54 -20.54 -8.71
C GLU A 207 -1.70 -19.55 -8.85
N SER A 208 -2.55 -19.75 -9.87
CA SER A 208 -3.63 -18.81 -10.20
C SER A 208 -4.59 -18.53 -9.05
N THR A 209 -4.71 -19.45 -8.09
CA THR A 209 -5.57 -19.31 -6.91
C THR A 209 -4.98 -18.37 -5.85
N TYR A 210 -3.66 -18.22 -5.80
CA TYR A 210 -2.92 -17.34 -4.89
C TYR A 210 -2.39 -16.08 -5.60
N ALA A 211 -2.61 -15.98 -6.91
CA ALA A 211 -2.22 -14.85 -7.72
C ALA A 211 -3.18 -13.68 -7.50
N GLY A 212 -2.63 -12.50 -7.22
CA GLY A 212 -3.35 -11.24 -7.37
C GLY A 212 -3.04 -10.16 -6.33
N GLY A 213 -1.82 -10.16 -5.80
CA GLY A 213 -1.29 -9.02 -5.07
C GLY A 213 -0.21 -9.42 -4.08
N ASP A 214 0.59 -8.44 -3.68
CA ASP A 214 1.54 -8.53 -2.57
C ASP A 214 0.85 -8.52 -1.20
N LYS A 215 -0.34 -7.90 -1.13
CA LYS A 215 -0.92 -7.38 0.12
C LYS A 215 -0.95 -8.37 1.27
N GLU A 216 -1.29 -9.61 0.97
CA GLU A 216 -1.50 -10.61 2.00
C GLU A 216 -0.25 -11.41 2.39
N TYR A 217 0.83 -11.32 1.59
CA TYR A 217 1.99 -12.20 1.80
C TYR A 217 2.78 -11.84 3.05
N PHE A 218 2.75 -10.57 3.49
CA PHE A 218 3.46 -10.12 4.68
C PHE A 218 2.95 -10.79 5.95
N TRP A 219 1.65 -10.67 6.25
CA TRP A 219 1.07 -11.29 7.44
C TRP A 219 0.97 -12.81 7.33
N LEU A 220 0.72 -13.35 6.13
CA LEU A 220 0.71 -14.80 5.91
C LEU A 220 2.08 -15.42 6.20
N ALA A 221 3.16 -14.78 5.78
CA ALA A 221 4.50 -15.26 6.10
C ALA A 221 4.72 -15.31 7.61
N CYS A 222 4.22 -14.33 8.38
CA CYS A 222 4.26 -14.40 9.84
C CYS A 222 3.47 -15.59 10.38
N VAL A 223 2.24 -15.81 9.92
CA VAL A 223 1.41 -16.94 10.34
C VAL A 223 2.09 -18.28 10.05
N LEU A 224 2.51 -18.49 8.81
CA LEU A 224 3.13 -19.75 8.37
C LEU A 224 4.49 -20.00 9.03
N ALA A 225 5.23 -18.93 9.37
CA ALA A 225 6.48 -19.03 10.11
C ALA A 225 6.33 -19.05 11.62
N ASN A 226 5.10 -18.95 12.14
CA ASN A 226 4.82 -18.77 13.57
C ASN A 226 5.56 -17.56 14.18
N ALA A 227 5.77 -16.50 13.39
CA ALA A 227 6.35 -15.24 13.85
C ALA A 227 5.26 -14.36 14.47
N SER A 228 5.63 -13.56 15.47
CA SER A 228 4.73 -12.54 16.02
C SER A 228 4.43 -11.47 14.98
N TYR A 229 3.19 -10.99 14.94
CA TYR A 229 2.78 -9.88 14.10
C TYR A 229 1.67 -9.08 14.75
N ALA A 230 1.54 -7.81 14.35
CA ALA A 230 0.43 -6.97 14.76
C ALA A 230 -0.23 -6.30 13.57
N PHE A 231 -1.55 -6.18 13.67
CA PHE A 231 -2.36 -5.27 12.85
C PHE A 231 -2.69 -4.04 13.68
N SER A 232 -2.98 -2.93 13.01
CA SER A 232 -3.62 -1.77 13.60
C SER A 232 -4.85 -2.19 14.39
N GLU A 233 -5.09 -1.56 15.54
CA GLU A 233 -6.30 -1.79 16.32
C GLU A 233 -7.54 -1.11 15.70
N HIS A 234 -7.35 -0.38 14.60
CA HIS A 234 -8.41 0.32 13.88
C HIS A 234 -8.72 -0.39 12.57
N ALA A 235 -10.02 -0.50 12.26
CA ALA A 235 -10.48 -0.86 10.94
C ALA A 235 -10.06 0.21 9.91
N ALA A 236 -10.01 -0.20 8.63
CA ALA A 236 -9.83 0.72 7.51
C ALA A 236 -10.86 1.86 7.56
N ALA A 237 -10.41 3.08 7.31
CA ALA A 237 -11.29 4.21 7.05
C ALA A 237 -11.35 4.50 5.54
N VAL A 238 -12.32 5.32 5.15
CA VAL A 238 -12.46 5.81 3.77
C VAL A 238 -12.74 7.31 3.79
N VAL A 239 -12.11 8.05 2.87
CA VAL A 239 -12.39 9.47 2.65
C VAL A 239 -13.56 9.67 1.68
N SER A 240 -14.19 10.84 1.73
CA SER A 240 -15.32 11.19 0.87
C SER A 240 -14.91 11.42 -0.59
N LEU A 241 -15.71 10.95 -1.54
CA LEU A 241 -15.78 11.54 -2.88
C LEU A 241 -16.54 12.89 -2.85
N PRO A 242 -16.42 13.74 -3.88
CA PRO A 242 -17.03 15.07 -3.91
C PRO A 242 -18.54 15.08 -3.62
N ASP A 243 -19.28 14.10 -4.16
CA ASP A 243 -20.74 14.06 -4.09
C ASP A 243 -21.28 13.22 -2.93
N ASP A 244 -20.42 12.51 -2.18
CA ASP A 244 -20.84 11.57 -1.14
C ASP A 244 -21.78 12.23 -0.13
N MET A 245 -21.45 13.43 0.34
CA MET A 245 -22.27 14.10 1.36
C MET A 245 -23.65 14.54 0.86
N ALA A 246 -23.81 14.75 -0.46
CA ALA A 246 -25.08 15.09 -1.07
C ALA A 246 -25.93 13.84 -1.36
N LEU A 247 -25.28 12.74 -1.74
CA LEU A 247 -25.92 11.46 -2.09
C LEU A 247 -26.25 10.61 -0.84
N HIS A 248 -25.33 10.57 0.12
CA HIS A 248 -25.39 9.72 1.31
C HIS A 248 -24.50 10.27 2.45
N ASN A 249 -25.14 10.93 3.43
CA ASN A 249 -24.44 11.62 4.52
C ASN A 249 -23.74 10.72 5.56
N GLU A 250 -23.93 9.39 5.49
CA GLU A 250 -23.32 8.40 6.41
C GLU A 250 -22.53 7.30 5.68
N THR A 251 -22.34 7.43 4.36
CA THR A 251 -21.57 6.48 3.54
C THR A 251 -20.46 7.24 2.84
N LEU A 252 -19.24 6.73 2.84
CA LEU A 252 -18.13 7.33 2.08
C LEU A 252 -17.53 6.29 1.15
N CYS A 253 -17.16 6.71 -0.06
CA CYS A 253 -16.82 5.81 -1.19
C CYS A 253 -15.43 6.03 -1.79
N GLY A 254 -14.64 6.95 -1.24
CA GLY A 254 -13.33 7.29 -1.77
C GLY A 254 -12.19 6.35 -1.38
N SER A 255 -10.99 6.92 -1.37
CA SER A 255 -9.74 6.22 -1.05
C SER A 255 -9.70 5.65 0.36
N LEU A 256 -8.93 4.56 0.54
CA LEU A 256 -8.57 4.05 1.85
C LEU A 256 -7.82 5.12 2.65
N ALA A 257 -8.07 5.15 3.95
CA ALA A 257 -7.31 5.96 4.87
C ALA A 257 -7.16 5.22 6.20
N HIS A 258 -6.14 5.60 6.95
CA HIS A 258 -5.83 4.96 8.23
C HIS A 258 -5.55 5.98 9.30
N TYR A 259 -5.98 5.68 10.50
CA TYR A 259 -5.65 6.42 11.72
C TYR A 259 -4.34 5.91 12.31
N VAL A 260 -3.65 6.73 13.11
CA VAL A 260 -2.49 6.28 13.88
C VAL A 260 -2.90 5.08 14.76
N PRO A 261 -2.21 3.93 14.69
CA PRO A 261 -2.53 2.72 15.47
C PRO A 261 -2.21 2.84 16.96
N GLU A 262 -2.95 3.70 17.65
CA GLU A 262 -2.85 3.93 19.08
C GLU A 262 -4.20 3.79 19.78
N ALA A 263 -4.17 3.34 21.03
CA ALA A 263 -5.36 3.11 21.85
C ALA A 263 -5.94 4.44 22.37
N SER A 264 -6.33 5.31 21.44
CA SER A 264 -6.92 6.63 21.66
C SER A 264 -8.38 6.64 21.23
N VAL A 265 -9.21 7.43 21.91
CA VAL A 265 -10.63 7.62 21.55
C VAL A 265 -10.76 8.42 20.25
N ASP A 266 -9.80 9.30 19.97
CA ASP A 266 -9.77 10.13 18.76
C ASP A 266 -8.33 10.17 18.20
N PRO A 267 -7.83 9.05 17.64
CA PRO A 267 -6.50 9.03 17.05
C PRO A 267 -6.47 9.96 15.82
N PRO A 268 -5.34 10.62 15.54
CA PRO A 268 -5.22 11.45 14.36
C PRO A 268 -5.23 10.59 13.08
N LEU A 269 -5.75 11.16 11.99
CA LEU A 269 -5.65 10.55 10.67
C LEU A 269 -4.18 10.53 10.23
N LEU A 270 -3.65 9.36 9.89
CA LEU A 270 -2.23 9.15 9.60
C LEU A 270 -1.93 9.38 8.11
N TYR A 271 -2.58 8.61 7.24
CA TYR A 271 -2.38 8.69 5.79
C TYR A 271 -3.64 8.34 5.01
N ILE A 272 -3.65 8.73 3.73
CA ILE A 272 -4.67 8.39 2.74
C ILE A 272 -3.94 7.71 1.56
N ASN A 273 -4.47 6.59 1.08
CA ASN A 273 -4.01 6.01 -0.19
C ASN A 273 -4.45 6.95 -1.33
N GLY A 274 -3.49 7.64 -1.93
CA GLY A 274 -3.75 8.83 -2.73
C GLY A 274 -4.10 8.59 -4.19
N GLN A 275 -4.28 7.35 -4.66
CA GLN A 275 -4.48 7.08 -6.10
C GLN A 275 -5.56 7.99 -6.70
N TYR A 276 -6.76 8.03 -6.12
CA TYR A 276 -7.87 8.87 -6.60
C TYR A 276 -7.70 10.38 -6.36
N ILE A 277 -6.74 10.79 -5.52
CA ILE A 277 -6.46 12.20 -5.21
C ILE A 277 -5.35 12.75 -6.11
N LEU A 278 -4.42 11.88 -6.53
CA LEU A 278 -3.23 12.24 -7.30
C LEU A 278 -3.34 11.91 -8.79
N THR A 279 -4.35 11.13 -9.17
CA THR A 279 -4.62 10.79 -10.58
C THR A 279 -5.94 11.39 -11.04
N PRO A 280 -6.03 11.83 -12.31
CA PRO A 280 -7.28 12.31 -12.88
C PRO A 280 -8.40 11.27 -12.83
N PRO A 281 -9.66 11.71 -12.68
CA PRO A 281 -10.78 10.92 -13.18
C PRO A 281 -10.55 10.57 -14.65
N ARG A 282 -10.70 9.30 -15.01
CA ARG A 282 -10.40 8.77 -16.35
C ARG A 282 -11.03 9.58 -17.50
N GLU A 283 -12.22 10.11 -17.26
CA GLU A 283 -12.96 10.97 -18.21
C GLU A 283 -12.26 12.32 -18.47
N LEU A 284 -11.59 12.88 -17.45
CA LEU A 284 -10.80 14.10 -17.55
C LEU A 284 -9.45 13.82 -18.22
N ASP A 285 -8.85 12.67 -17.95
CA ASP A 285 -7.61 12.22 -18.59
C ASP A 285 -7.79 11.96 -20.09
N ASP A 286 -8.90 11.30 -20.45
CA ASP A 286 -9.26 11.02 -21.85
C ASP A 286 -9.66 12.30 -22.62
N ALA A 287 -10.27 13.28 -21.93
CA ALA A 287 -10.71 14.54 -22.53
C ALA A 287 -9.60 15.60 -22.69
N LEU A 288 -8.57 15.57 -21.84
CA LEU A 288 -7.49 16.56 -21.83
C LEU A 288 -6.20 15.91 -22.33
N GLN A 289 -5.80 16.22 -23.57
CA GLN A 289 -4.52 15.74 -24.09
C GLN A 289 -3.35 16.27 -23.24
N PRO A 290 -2.44 15.41 -22.74
CA PRO A 290 -1.38 15.77 -21.77
C PRO A 290 -0.30 16.72 -22.30
N HIS A 291 -0.44 17.25 -23.51
CA HIS A 291 0.51 18.15 -24.17
C HIS A 291 0.05 19.62 -24.23
N ASN A 292 -1.15 19.94 -23.73
CA ASN A 292 -1.64 21.32 -23.70
C ASN A 292 -1.22 22.00 -22.39
N THR A 293 -0.68 23.23 -22.43
CA THR A 293 -0.33 23.99 -21.20
C THR A 293 -1.53 24.25 -20.30
N SER A 294 -2.74 24.24 -20.83
CA SER A 294 -3.96 24.33 -20.02
C SER A 294 -4.31 23.02 -19.30
N TRP A 295 -3.74 21.88 -19.68
CA TRP A 295 -3.97 20.58 -19.04
C TRP A 295 -3.56 20.63 -17.58
N ALA A 296 -2.33 21.06 -17.30
CA ALA A 296 -1.78 21.04 -15.94
C ALA A 296 -2.59 21.92 -14.99
N THR A 297 -2.96 23.13 -15.41
CA THR A 297 -3.78 24.03 -14.60
C THR A 297 -5.20 23.49 -14.39
N GLN A 298 -5.85 22.99 -15.44
CA GLN A 298 -7.20 22.40 -15.29
C GLN A 298 -7.19 21.13 -14.44
N MET A 299 -6.14 20.33 -14.55
CA MET A 299 -5.91 19.13 -13.76
C MET A 299 -5.71 19.49 -12.28
N GLU A 300 -4.83 20.46 -12.02
CA GLU A 300 -4.56 20.96 -10.68
C GLU A 300 -5.84 21.48 -10.02
N ASP A 301 -6.59 22.34 -10.70
CA ASP A 301 -7.85 22.89 -10.20
C ASP A 301 -8.87 21.79 -9.91
N ALA A 302 -9.00 20.79 -10.79
CA ALA A 302 -9.92 19.68 -10.61
C ALA A 302 -9.56 18.79 -9.41
N LEU A 303 -8.29 18.43 -9.26
CA LEU A 303 -7.82 17.61 -8.14
C LEU A 303 -7.91 18.37 -6.81
N ILE A 304 -7.57 19.66 -6.79
CA ILE A 304 -7.72 20.51 -5.60
C ILE A 304 -9.20 20.63 -5.20
N ALA A 305 -10.10 20.84 -6.16
CA ALA A 305 -11.53 20.90 -5.90
C ALA A 305 -12.09 19.56 -5.37
N ALA A 306 -11.48 18.44 -5.75
CA ALA A 306 -11.83 17.10 -5.30
C ALA A 306 -11.18 16.68 -3.97
N ILE A 307 -10.39 17.54 -3.30
CA ILE A 307 -9.77 17.20 -2.01
C ILE A 307 -10.86 16.77 -1.01
N PRO A 308 -10.80 15.53 -0.48
CA PRO A 308 -11.82 15.00 0.41
C PRO A 308 -12.01 15.84 1.66
N GLN A 309 -13.26 16.09 2.05
CA GLN A 309 -13.59 16.93 3.21
C GLN A 309 -13.99 16.11 4.45
N TYR A 310 -14.36 14.84 4.23
CA TYR A 310 -14.82 13.93 5.27
C TYR A 310 -14.06 12.60 5.21
N VAL A 311 -14.00 11.93 6.34
CA VAL A 311 -13.46 10.58 6.53
C VAL A 311 -14.41 9.80 7.43
N THR A 312 -14.48 8.48 7.27
CA THR A 312 -15.25 7.66 8.20
C THR A 312 -14.61 7.75 9.60
N PRO A 313 -15.40 7.88 10.68
CA PRO A 313 -14.88 7.83 12.05
C PRO A 313 -14.04 6.59 12.32
N ARG A 314 -13.17 6.65 13.33
CA ARG A 314 -12.39 5.48 13.76
C ARG A 314 -13.31 4.38 14.30
N HIS A 315 -13.26 3.22 13.64
CA HIS A 315 -13.91 1.99 14.07
C HIS A 315 -12.88 0.96 14.56
N ALA A 316 -13.23 0.18 15.58
CA ALA A 316 -12.40 -0.94 16.03
C ALA A 316 -12.69 -2.22 15.23
N GLU A 317 -13.97 -2.44 14.90
CA GLU A 317 -14.43 -3.58 14.14
C GLU A 317 -14.59 -3.21 12.67
N ARG A 318 -14.29 -4.17 11.80
CA ARG A 318 -14.64 -4.11 10.38
C ARG A 318 -16.06 -4.65 10.19
N GLU A 319 -16.79 -4.00 9.29
CA GLU A 319 -18.16 -4.37 8.93
C GLU A 319 -18.33 -4.39 7.41
N PHE A 320 -19.08 -5.38 6.91
CA PHE A 320 -19.50 -5.48 5.52
C PHE A 320 -21.03 -5.44 5.43
N VAL A 321 -21.54 -4.58 4.54
CA VAL A 321 -22.97 -4.48 4.23
C VAL A 321 -23.24 -5.19 2.90
N PRO A 322 -24.03 -6.28 2.87
CA PRO A 322 -24.26 -7.07 1.65
C PRO A 322 -25.23 -6.41 0.66
N PHE A 323 -26.19 -5.62 1.14
CA PHE A 323 -27.14 -4.91 0.29
C PHE A 323 -26.59 -3.53 -0.08
N ARG A 324 -25.95 -3.43 -1.25
CA ARG A 324 -25.18 -2.24 -1.67
C ARG A 324 -25.86 -1.39 -2.73
N GLY A 325 -26.90 -1.90 -3.40
CA GLY A 325 -27.55 -1.18 -4.51
C GLY A 325 -26.55 -0.89 -5.64
N GLU A 326 -26.40 0.38 -6.00
CA GLU A 326 -25.42 0.85 -7.01
C GLU A 326 -24.08 1.27 -6.39
N LEU A 327 -23.92 1.19 -5.07
CA LEU A 327 -22.69 1.60 -4.39
C LEU A 327 -21.57 0.60 -4.66
N SER A 328 -20.39 1.16 -4.96
CA SER A 328 -19.15 0.40 -5.13
C SER A 328 -18.80 -0.40 -3.86
N ASP A 329 -18.04 -1.48 -4.06
CA ASP A 329 -17.45 -2.25 -2.97
C ASP A 329 -16.40 -1.45 -2.19
N THR A 330 -15.90 -0.34 -2.75
CA THR A 330 -15.02 0.60 -2.04
C THR A 330 -15.75 1.42 -0.97
N CYS A 331 -17.09 1.43 -0.96
CA CYS A 331 -17.87 2.22 -0.02
C CYS A 331 -17.97 1.61 1.38
N LEU A 332 -17.82 2.43 2.41
CA LEU A 332 -18.14 2.07 3.79
C LEU A 332 -19.55 2.58 4.12
N ILE A 333 -20.53 1.68 3.95
CA ILE A 333 -21.97 2.00 4.01
C ILE A 333 -22.42 2.17 5.47
N GLY A 334 -23.01 3.32 5.79
CA GLY A 334 -23.57 3.59 7.12
C GLY A 334 -22.54 3.69 8.24
N GLN A 335 -21.25 3.84 7.91
CA GLN A 335 -20.17 3.94 8.90
C GLN A 335 -19.91 5.38 9.37
N GLY A 336 -20.71 6.34 8.89
CA GLY A 336 -20.70 7.74 9.29
C GLY A 336 -19.65 8.58 8.55
N ALA A 337 -19.75 9.89 8.71
CA ALA A 337 -18.81 10.86 8.11
C ALA A 337 -18.41 11.92 9.14
N LYS A 338 -17.10 12.05 9.40
CA LYS A 338 -16.51 13.08 10.25
C LYS A 338 -15.72 14.04 9.36
N ARG A 339 -15.84 15.35 9.60
CA ARG A 339 -14.99 16.34 8.91
C ARG A 339 -13.52 16.10 9.24
N ILE A 340 -12.66 16.14 8.22
CA ILE A 340 -11.23 16.06 8.40
C ILE A 340 -10.74 17.40 9.00
N ALA A 341 -10.23 17.34 10.22
CA ALA A 341 -9.79 18.50 10.99
C ALA A 341 -8.28 18.48 11.28
N ALA A 342 -7.50 17.68 10.54
CA ALA A 342 -6.06 17.65 10.68
C ALA A 342 -5.45 19.03 10.34
N VAL A 343 -4.52 19.49 11.17
CA VAL A 343 -3.89 20.81 11.00
C VAL A 343 -3.13 20.83 9.68
N GLY A 344 -3.37 21.84 8.86
CA GLY A 344 -2.71 21.97 7.56
C GLY A 344 -3.19 20.99 6.49
N TYR A 345 -4.22 20.17 6.74
CA TYR A 345 -4.71 19.12 5.83
C TYR A 345 -4.84 19.59 4.37
N HIS A 346 -5.55 20.69 4.13
CA HIS A 346 -5.75 21.19 2.76
C HIS A 346 -4.42 21.64 2.12
N GLU A 347 -3.54 22.29 2.88
CA GLU A 347 -2.22 22.70 2.37
C GLU A 347 -1.36 21.49 2.00
N ILE A 348 -1.37 20.44 2.82
CA ILE A 348 -0.64 19.20 2.57
C ILE A 348 -1.10 18.57 1.24
N LEU A 349 -2.41 18.38 1.07
CA LEU A 349 -2.94 17.77 -0.16
C LEU A 349 -2.71 18.65 -1.39
N THR A 350 -2.98 19.95 -1.31
CA THR A 350 -2.73 20.88 -2.41
C THR A 350 -1.27 20.83 -2.85
N ARG A 351 -0.34 20.88 -1.89
CA ARG A 351 1.10 20.79 -2.19
C ARG A 351 1.47 19.45 -2.80
N ARG A 352 0.93 18.34 -2.27
CA ARG A 352 1.19 17.00 -2.82
C ARG A 352 0.68 16.86 -4.26
N ILE A 353 -0.50 17.40 -4.56
CA ILE A 353 -1.06 17.46 -5.92
C ILE A 353 -0.15 18.28 -6.84
N GLN A 354 0.18 19.51 -6.45
CA GLN A 354 1.05 20.42 -7.21
C GLN A 354 2.41 19.80 -7.52
N ASN A 355 3.06 19.22 -6.51
CA ASN A 355 4.33 18.53 -6.68
C ASN A 355 4.22 17.32 -7.63
N THR A 356 3.09 16.61 -7.59
CA THR A 356 2.84 15.47 -8.48
C THR A 356 2.68 15.92 -9.93
N ILE A 357 1.92 17.00 -10.16
CA ILE A 357 1.72 17.58 -11.50
C ILE A 357 3.04 18.16 -12.04
N ALA A 358 3.79 18.91 -11.22
CA ALA A 358 5.08 19.46 -11.61
C ALA A 358 6.05 18.34 -12.03
N ALA A 359 6.15 17.26 -11.25
CA ALA A 359 6.96 16.10 -11.59
C ALA A 359 6.52 15.45 -12.92
N ALA A 360 5.21 15.36 -13.18
CA ALA A 360 4.68 14.82 -14.43
C ALA A 360 5.04 15.70 -15.64
N GLN A 361 4.92 17.02 -15.53
CA GLN A 361 5.28 17.97 -16.59
C GLN A 361 6.77 17.93 -16.92
N GLU A 362 7.62 17.78 -15.91
CA GLU A 362 9.07 17.67 -16.07
C GLU A 362 9.50 16.40 -16.80
N LEU A 363 8.80 15.30 -16.57
CA LEU A 363 9.08 14.00 -17.19
C LEU A 363 8.51 13.88 -18.61
N HIS A 364 7.48 14.66 -18.93
CA HIS A 364 6.83 14.71 -20.23
C HIS A 364 6.73 16.15 -20.74
N PRO A 365 7.87 16.81 -21.00
CA PRO A 365 7.85 18.17 -21.51
C PRO A 365 7.09 18.18 -22.83
N SER A 366 6.06 19.03 -22.93
CA SER A 366 5.34 19.24 -24.18
C SER A 366 6.37 19.53 -25.27
N THR A 367 6.33 18.76 -26.35
CA THR A 367 7.16 18.97 -27.53
C THR A 367 6.83 20.34 -28.10
N GLN A 368 7.52 21.37 -27.64
CA GLN A 368 7.55 22.66 -28.33
C GLN A 368 8.24 22.38 -29.67
N SER A 369 7.42 22.23 -30.71
CA SER A 369 7.88 22.32 -32.09
C SER A 369 8.52 23.68 -32.27
N SER A 370 9.84 23.70 -32.23
CA SER A 370 10.65 24.73 -32.87
C SER A 370 10.31 24.74 -34.36
N SER A 371 9.45 25.67 -34.77
CA SER A 371 9.39 26.14 -36.15
C SER A 371 9.88 27.58 -36.17
N SER A 372 11.21 27.71 -36.19
CA SER A 372 11.91 28.87 -36.76
C SER A 372 11.94 28.76 -38.28
#